data_AF-A0A9E5NYQ3-F1
#
_entry.id   AF-A0A9E5NYQ3-F1
#
_cell.length_a   1.000
_cell.length_b   1.000
_cell.length_c   1.000
_cell.angle_alpha   90.00
_cell.angle_beta   90.00
_cell.angle_gamma   90.00
#
_symmetry.space_group_name_H-M   'P 1'
#
loop_
_entity.id
_entity.type
_entity.pdbx_description
1 polymer ?
#
loop_
_entity_poly.entity_id
_entity_poly.type
_entity_poly.pdbx_seq_one_letter_code
_entity_poly.pdbx_strand_id
1 'polypeptide(L)'
;GAQSAPNIAEIYVEDGHVRLVLEIYVGDLSKFIDLLPDDFLRQGGIEPPPLRERMRRFSAETFQFLTDDKNRLQAELKLVEPRLRKERPNPFAGMINPYTMRPVPGPPEDKRVLYAELVYPFESKPRMLTIIPPLDNRGVPSVSIGFIAYHKEVPVVDYRYLTEATRLHLDWDDPWYSKFEKKALKRWQQSGLMTFLYI
;
A
#
# COMPACT_ATOMS: atom_id res chain seq x y z
N GLY A 1 -4.40 -12.56 8.00
CA GLY A 1 -3.75 -11.49 8.80
C GLY A 1 -3.94 -10.17 8.10
N ALA A 2 -2.89 -9.63 7.48
CA ALA A 2 -2.94 -8.31 6.82
C ALA A 2 -3.84 -8.25 5.57
N GLN A 3 -4.12 -9.36 4.89
CA GLN A 3 -5.11 -9.39 3.80
C GLN A 3 -6.55 -9.08 4.28
N SER A 4 -6.78 -9.14 5.59
CA SER A 4 -8.03 -8.78 6.27
C SER A 4 -8.01 -7.35 6.82
N ALA A 5 -6.94 -6.57 6.60
CA ALA A 5 -6.88 -5.18 7.04
C ALA A 5 -8.00 -4.35 6.37
N PRO A 6 -8.61 -3.37 7.06
CA PRO A 6 -9.66 -2.53 6.48
C PRO A 6 -9.24 -1.92 5.14
N ASN A 7 -8.04 -1.37 5.06
CA ASN A 7 -7.48 -0.82 3.83
C ASN A 7 -6.42 -1.75 3.25
N ILE A 8 -6.35 -1.84 1.92
CA ILE A 8 -5.32 -2.61 1.22
C ILE A 8 -4.55 -1.70 0.26
N ALA A 9 -3.23 -1.81 0.27
CA ALA A 9 -2.34 -1.17 -0.69
C ALA A 9 -1.58 -2.23 -1.50
N GLU A 10 -1.69 -2.18 -2.82
CA GLU A 10 -0.85 -2.96 -3.73
C GLU A 10 0.11 -1.99 -4.41
N ILE A 11 1.42 -2.21 -4.21
CA ILE A 11 2.48 -1.31 -4.65
C ILE A 11 3.27 -2.02 -5.74
N TYR A 12 3.34 -1.43 -6.92
CA TYR A 12 4.06 -1.97 -8.06
C TYR A 12 5.15 -0.97 -8.43
N VAL A 13 6.41 -1.36 -8.29
CA VAL A 13 7.55 -0.56 -8.73
C VAL A 13 7.87 -0.98 -10.16
N GLU A 14 7.51 -0.14 -11.13
CA GLU A 14 7.69 -0.37 -12.57
C GLU A 14 8.91 0.39 -13.10
N ASP A 15 9.28 0.25 -14.37
CA ASP A 15 10.53 0.83 -14.91
C ASP A 15 10.65 2.36 -14.85
N GLY A 16 9.53 3.09 -14.76
CA GLY A 16 9.52 4.57 -14.75
C GLY A 16 8.56 5.20 -13.73
N HIS A 17 7.88 4.39 -12.93
CA HIS A 17 6.95 4.88 -11.93
C HIS A 17 6.66 3.84 -10.85
N VAL A 18 6.11 4.31 -9.73
CA VAL A 18 5.44 3.44 -8.76
C VAL A 18 3.95 3.53 -9.00
N ARG A 19 3.29 2.41 -9.29
CA ARG A 19 1.83 2.33 -9.34
C ARG A 19 1.31 1.88 -7.98
N LEU A 20 0.46 2.68 -7.38
CA LEU A 20 -0.19 2.42 -6.10
C LEU A 20 -1.68 2.17 -6.34
N VAL A 21 -2.14 0.98 -5.99
CA VAL A 21 -3.56 0.62 -5.97
C VAL A 21 -4.02 0.56 -4.53
N LEU A 22 -5.08 1.31 -4.20
CA LEU A 22 -5.68 1.37 -2.88
C LEU A 22 -7.11 0.85 -2.92
N GLU A 23 -7.44 -0.03 -1.98
CA GLU A 23 -8.81 -0.29 -1.55
C GLU A 23 -8.98 0.38 -0.18
N ILE A 24 -9.70 1.51 -0.15
CA ILE A 24 -9.92 2.30 1.06
C ILE A 24 -11.27 1.93 1.64
N TYR A 25 -11.30 1.49 2.89
CA TYR A 25 -12.55 1.17 3.57
C TYR A 25 -13.41 2.42 3.75
N VAL A 26 -14.73 2.30 3.56
CA VAL A 26 -15.66 3.43 3.67
C VAL A 26 -15.57 4.16 5.03
N GLY A 27 -15.25 3.44 6.11
CA GLY A 27 -15.05 4.02 7.44
C GLY A 27 -13.81 4.92 7.58
N ASP A 28 -12.84 4.79 6.67
CA ASP A 28 -11.57 5.51 6.71
C ASP A 28 -11.47 6.64 5.67
N LEU A 29 -12.53 6.91 4.89
CA LEU A 29 -12.52 7.90 3.78
C LEU A 29 -12.06 9.30 4.21
N SER A 30 -12.37 9.71 5.44
CA SER A 30 -11.94 11.00 5.98
C SER A 30 -10.41 11.17 6.01
N LYS A 31 -9.67 10.06 6.08
CA LYS A 31 -8.19 10.03 6.06
C LYS A 31 -7.62 10.10 4.65
N PHE A 32 -8.47 9.99 3.63
CA PHE A 32 -8.13 9.99 2.21
C PHE A 32 -8.93 11.04 1.43
N ILE A 33 -9.24 12.18 2.06
CA ILE A 33 -10.07 13.25 1.48
C ILE A 33 -9.55 13.73 0.12
N ASP A 34 -8.22 13.72 -0.07
CA ASP A 34 -7.57 14.13 -1.31
C ASP A 34 -7.85 13.21 -2.50
N LEU A 35 -8.41 12.02 -2.28
CA LEU A 35 -8.78 11.08 -3.33
C LEU A 35 -10.28 11.10 -3.68
N LEU A 36 -11.14 11.67 -2.84
CA LEU A 36 -12.59 11.61 -3.07
C LEU A 36 -13.02 12.28 -4.39
N PRO A 37 -13.98 11.73 -5.14
CA PRO A 37 -14.56 12.43 -6.27
C PRO A 37 -15.12 13.81 -5.85
N ASP A 38 -15.02 14.80 -6.73
CA ASP A 38 -15.47 16.16 -6.43
C ASP A 38 -16.95 16.22 -6.02
N ASP A 39 -17.78 15.41 -6.65
CA ASP A 39 -19.21 15.33 -6.31
C ASP A 39 -19.46 14.81 -4.89
N PHE A 40 -18.60 13.93 -4.39
CA PHE A 40 -18.70 13.43 -3.02
C PHE A 40 -18.32 14.54 -2.02
N LEU A 41 -17.32 15.36 -2.35
CA LEU A 41 -16.94 16.51 -1.54
C LEU A 41 -18.07 17.55 -1.50
N ARG A 42 -18.66 17.87 -2.65
CA ARG A 42 -19.80 18.80 -2.74
C ARG A 42 -21.02 18.32 -1.97
N GLN A 43 -21.35 17.04 -2.04
CA GLN A 43 -22.43 16.44 -1.25
C GLN A 43 -22.17 16.55 0.26
N GLY A 44 -20.89 16.54 0.67
CA GLY A 44 -20.46 16.79 2.04
C GLY A 44 -20.39 18.28 2.43
N GLY A 45 -20.78 19.20 1.55
CA GLY A 45 -20.70 20.65 1.78
C GLY A 45 -19.29 21.23 1.70
N ILE A 46 -18.35 20.51 1.08
CA ILE A 46 -16.96 20.94 0.91
C ILE A 46 -16.76 21.36 -0.55
N GLU A 47 -16.30 22.59 -0.77
CA GLU A 47 -15.86 23.01 -2.10
C GLU A 47 -14.55 22.27 -2.44
N PRO A 48 -14.51 21.44 -3.50
CA PRO A 48 -13.34 20.62 -3.80
C PRO A 48 -12.17 21.52 -4.24
N PRO A 49 -11.01 21.45 -3.55
CA PRO A 49 -9.80 22.10 -4.05
C PRO A 49 -9.39 21.50 -5.41
N PRO A 50 -8.59 22.22 -6.22
CA PRO A 50 -8.09 21.68 -7.48
C PRO A 50 -7.37 20.33 -7.29
N LEU A 51 -7.62 19.37 -8.17
CA LEU A 51 -7.06 18.02 -8.08
C LEU A 51 -5.53 18.03 -7.93
N ARG A 52 -4.84 18.95 -8.64
CA ARG A 52 -3.38 19.10 -8.53
C ARG A 52 -2.92 19.44 -7.12
N GLU A 53 -3.63 20.31 -6.42
CA GLU A 53 -3.29 20.69 -5.03
C GLU A 53 -3.55 19.53 -4.08
N ARG A 54 -4.65 18.81 -4.29
CA ARG A 54 -5.00 17.59 -3.54
C ARG A 54 -3.94 16.51 -3.71
N MET A 55 -3.49 16.25 -4.93
CA MET A 55 -2.41 15.30 -5.20
C MET A 55 -1.08 15.72 -4.59
N ARG A 56 -0.77 17.02 -4.56
CA ARG A 56 0.42 17.54 -3.89
C ARG A 56 0.37 17.25 -2.39
N ARG A 57 -0.77 17.53 -1.73
CA ARG A 57 -0.96 17.20 -0.30
C ARG A 57 -0.90 15.71 -0.04
N PHE A 58 -1.59 14.91 -0.85
CA PHE A 58 -1.59 13.45 -0.74
C PHE A 58 -0.16 12.87 -0.76
N SER A 59 0.67 13.35 -1.68
CA SER A 59 2.06 12.91 -1.85
C SER A 59 3.00 13.42 -0.74
N ALA A 60 2.65 14.54 -0.12
CA ALA A 60 3.43 15.19 0.94
C ALA A 60 3.11 14.63 2.33
N GLU A 61 1.84 14.31 2.58
CA GLU A 61 1.32 14.10 3.93
C GLU A 61 0.63 12.75 4.09
N THR A 62 -0.08 12.25 3.07
CA THR A 62 -0.91 11.04 3.20
C THR A 62 -0.16 9.77 2.83
N PHE A 63 0.24 9.58 1.57
CA PHE A 63 0.94 8.37 1.15
C PHE A 63 2.15 8.79 0.33
N GLN A 64 3.34 8.50 0.86
CA GLN A 64 4.56 9.13 0.39
C GLN A 64 5.53 8.07 -0.14
N PHE A 65 6.17 8.41 -1.26
CA PHE A 65 7.30 7.68 -1.80
C PHE A 65 8.48 8.62 -1.91
N LEU A 66 9.58 8.28 -1.24
CA LEU A 66 10.84 9.02 -1.34
C LEU A 66 11.89 8.16 -2.04
N THR A 67 12.63 8.74 -2.97
CA THR A 67 13.78 8.10 -3.62
C THR A 67 15.04 8.21 -2.76
N ASP A 68 16.16 7.63 -3.20
CA ASP A 68 17.42 7.59 -2.46
C ASP A 68 18.04 8.97 -2.20
N ASP A 69 17.82 9.92 -3.10
CA ASP A 69 18.16 11.34 -2.97
C ASP A 69 17.18 12.13 -2.06
N LYS A 70 16.21 11.44 -1.44
CA LYS A 70 15.11 12.02 -0.66
C LYS A 70 14.16 12.89 -1.48
N ASN A 71 14.20 12.81 -2.81
CA ASN A 71 13.19 13.43 -3.62
C ASN A 71 11.85 12.74 -3.41
N ARG A 72 10.79 13.56 -3.32
CA ARG A 72 9.44 13.10 -3.04
C ARG A 72 8.69 12.98 -4.36
N LEU A 73 8.24 11.77 -4.66
CA LEU A 73 7.48 11.54 -5.89
C LEU A 73 6.09 12.18 -5.78
N GLN A 74 5.66 12.80 -6.87
CA GLN A 74 4.37 13.45 -6.98
C GLN A 74 3.34 12.47 -7.56
N ALA A 75 2.28 12.19 -6.82
CA ALA A 75 1.19 11.34 -7.28
C ALA A 75 0.40 11.98 -8.41
N GLU A 76 -0.04 11.14 -9.33
CA GLU A 76 -1.07 11.42 -10.32
C GLU A 76 -2.22 10.43 -10.11
N LEU A 77 -3.43 10.95 -9.87
CA LEU A 77 -4.62 10.12 -9.78
C LEU A 77 -5.02 9.64 -11.20
N LYS A 78 -5.10 8.34 -11.40
CA LYS A 78 -5.50 7.73 -12.68
C LYS A 78 -6.96 7.28 -12.68
N LEU A 79 -7.40 6.68 -11.58
CA LEU A 79 -8.77 6.22 -11.42
C LEU A 79 -9.20 6.35 -9.97
N VAL A 80 -10.45 6.74 -9.75
CA VAL A 80 -11.10 6.64 -8.45
C VAL A 80 -12.58 6.31 -8.62
N GLU A 81 -13.05 5.27 -7.95
CA GLU A 81 -14.46 4.86 -8.01
C GLU A 81 -14.87 3.98 -6.82
N PRO A 82 -16.15 3.99 -6.43
CA PRO A 82 -16.68 3.05 -5.46
C PRO A 82 -16.62 1.61 -6.01
N ARG A 83 -16.15 0.67 -5.20
CA ARG A 83 -16.13 -0.76 -5.52
C ARG A 83 -16.54 -1.60 -4.30
N LEU A 84 -16.76 -2.89 -4.54
CA LEU A 84 -16.78 -3.88 -3.47
C LEU A 84 -15.36 -4.42 -3.26
N ARG A 85 -15.03 -4.63 -1.98
CA ARG A 85 -13.77 -5.21 -1.52
C ARG A 85 -13.54 -6.56 -2.19
N LYS A 86 -12.34 -6.77 -2.75
CA LYS A 86 -11.96 -8.07 -3.29
C LYS A 86 -11.89 -9.10 -2.16
N GLU A 87 -12.49 -10.27 -2.40
CA GLU A 87 -12.42 -11.37 -1.45
C GLU A 87 -11.01 -11.94 -1.40
N ARG A 88 -10.45 -12.00 -0.19
CA ARG A 88 -9.12 -12.55 0.08
C ARG A 88 -9.28 -13.59 1.18
N PRO A 89 -9.20 -14.89 0.89
CA PRO A 89 -9.39 -15.91 1.91
C PRO A 89 -8.33 -15.76 3.01
N ASN A 90 -8.81 -15.72 4.26
CA ASN A 90 -7.96 -15.78 5.44
C ASN A 90 -8.44 -16.97 6.28
N PRO A 91 -7.79 -18.15 6.15
CA PRO A 91 -8.26 -19.37 6.81
C PRO A 91 -8.24 -19.28 8.33
N PHE A 92 -7.52 -18.31 8.89
CA PHE A 92 -7.41 -18.08 10.33
C PHE A 92 -8.42 -17.06 10.85
N ALA A 93 -9.15 -16.34 10.00
CA ALA A 93 -10.10 -15.31 10.45
C ALA A 93 -11.17 -15.93 11.38
N GLY A 94 -11.41 -15.28 12.53
CA GLY A 94 -12.33 -15.77 13.56
C GLY A 94 -11.75 -16.87 14.47
N MET A 95 -10.64 -17.52 14.12
CA MET A 95 -9.97 -18.47 15.00
C MET A 95 -9.29 -17.74 16.17
N ILE A 96 -9.23 -18.37 17.34
CA ILE A 96 -8.49 -17.84 18.50
C ILE A 96 -6.99 -18.01 18.26
N ASN A 97 -6.26 -16.90 18.31
CA ASN A 97 -4.80 -16.93 18.29
C ASN A 97 -4.30 -17.49 19.64
N PRO A 98 -3.51 -18.58 19.67
CA PRO A 98 -3.09 -19.24 20.91
C PRO A 98 -2.16 -18.39 21.77
N TYR A 99 -1.46 -17.41 21.18
CA TYR A 99 -0.54 -16.53 21.91
C TYR A 99 -1.25 -15.30 22.50
N THR A 100 -2.22 -14.74 21.78
CA THR A 100 -2.92 -13.52 22.21
C THR A 100 -4.26 -13.80 22.89
N MET A 101 -4.76 -15.04 22.82
CA MET A 101 -6.09 -15.45 23.30
C MET A 101 -7.24 -14.58 22.76
N ARG A 102 -7.05 -14.00 21.57
CA ARG A 102 -8.02 -13.13 20.89
C ARG A 102 -8.35 -13.71 19.52
N PRO A 103 -9.58 -13.48 19.01
CA PRO A 103 -9.92 -13.87 17.65
C PRO A 103 -9.03 -13.12 16.66
N VAL A 104 -8.52 -13.82 15.65
CA VAL A 104 -7.82 -13.20 14.53
C VAL A 104 -8.84 -12.34 13.77
N PRO A 105 -8.58 -11.04 13.58
CA PRO A 105 -9.53 -10.15 12.94
C PRO A 105 -9.81 -10.60 11.50
N GLY A 106 -11.10 -10.64 11.16
CA GLY A 106 -11.58 -10.76 9.79
C GLY A 106 -11.58 -9.42 9.05
N PRO A 107 -11.88 -9.43 7.74
CA PRO A 107 -12.15 -8.19 7.02
C PRO A 107 -13.39 -7.48 7.60
N PRO A 108 -13.54 -6.16 7.40
CA PRO A 108 -14.77 -5.46 7.74
C PRO A 108 -16.00 -6.16 7.11
N GLU A 109 -17.11 -6.18 7.84
CA GLU A 109 -18.37 -6.75 7.34
C GLU A 109 -18.92 -5.96 6.15
N ASP A 110 -18.83 -4.63 6.22
CA ASP A 110 -19.16 -3.76 5.09
C ASP A 110 -18.07 -3.88 4.01
N LYS A 111 -18.48 -4.38 2.84
CA LYS A 111 -17.58 -4.61 1.71
C LYS A 111 -17.33 -3.35 0.88
N ARG A 112 -18.00 -2.22 1.15
CA ARG A 112 -17.84 -1.00 0.35
C ARG A 112 -16.44 -0.41 0.55
N VAL A 113 -15.76 -0.17 -0.56
CA VAL A 113 -14.45 0.48 -0.60
C VAL A 113 -14.44 1.56 -1.66
N LEU A 114 -13.59 2.57 -1.48
CA LEU A 114 -13.17 3.45 -2.56
C LEU A 114 -11.91 2.84 -3.18
N TYR A 115 -12.02 2.43 -4.43
CA TYR A 115 -10.86 2.02 -5.21
C TYR A 115 -10.17 3.27 -5.76
N ALA A 116 -8.86 3.37 -5.57
CA ALA A 116 -8.05 4.41 -6.17
C ALA A 116 -6.79 3.82 -6.81
N GLU A 117 -6.46 4.29 -8.00
CA GLU A 117 -5.23 3.96 -8.69
C GLU A 117 -4.42 5.23 -8.94
N LEU A 118 -3.18 5.22 -8.46
CA LEU A 118 -2.26 6.34 -8.55
C LEU A 118 -0.96 5.91 -9.19
N VAL A 119 -0.31 6.86 -9.85
CA VAL A 119 1.02 6.71 -10.43
C VAL A 119 1.94 7.77 -9.84
N TYR A 120 3.13 7.35 -9.43
CA TYR A 120 4.21 8.20 -8.93
C TYR A 120 5.39 8.09 -9.90
N PRO A 121 5.48 8.96 -10.92
CA PRO A 121 6.54 8.91 -11.90
C PRO A 121 7.89 9.28 -11.27
N PHE A 122 8.95 8.70 -11.82
CA PHE A 122 10.34 9.10 -11.55
C PHE A 122 11.13 9.10 -12.85
N GLU A 123 12.08 10.03 -12.99
CA GLU A 123 12.87 10.18 -14.21
C GLU A 123 14.01 9.17 -14.27
N SER A 124 14.61 8.86 -13.12
CA SER A 124 15.70 7.90 -12.99
C SER A 124 15.31 6.78 -12.04
N LYS A 125 15.75 5.56 -12.36
CA LYS A 125 15.46 4.35 -11.60
C LYS A 125 16.08 4.44 -10.19
N PRO A 126 15.28 4.60 -9.12
CA PRO A 126 15.83 4.76 -7.77
C PRO A 126 16.43 3.46 -7.27
N ARG A 127 17.57 3.53 -6.57
CA ARG A 127 18.17 2.33 -5.94
C ARG A 127 17.41 1.91 -4.68
N MET A 128 16.75 2.87 -4.05
CA MET A 128 15.97 2.67 -2.84
C MET A 128 14.70 3.50 -2.90
N LEU A 129 13.60 2.91 -2.42
CA LEU A 129 12.34 3.58 -2.24
C LEU A 129 11.95 3.54 -0.75
N THR A 130 11.71 4.70 -0.16
CA THR A 130 11.10 4.81 1.17
C THR A 130 9.60 4.98 1.00
N ILE A 131 8.84 4.04 1.55
CA ILE A 131 7.38 4.01 1.52
C ILE A 131 6.88 4.47 2.89
N ILE A 132 6.07 5.54 2.92
CA ILE A 132 5.53 6.10 4.15
C ILE A 132 4.01 6.07 4.07
N PRO A 133 3.33 5.29 4.92
CA PRO A 133 1.87 5.27 4.98
C PRO A 133 1.31 6.57 5.59
N PRO A 134 -0.01 6.75 5.63
CA PRO A 134 -0.63 7.84 6.38
C PRO A 134 -0.30 7.74 7.87
N LEU A 135 0.53 8.65 8.36
CA LEU A 135 0.92 8.75 9.77
C LEU A 135 0.20 9.92 10.44
N ASP A 136 -0.06 9.81 11.74
CA ASP A 136 -0.51 10.91 12.57
C ASP A 136 0.67 11.79 13.04
N ASN A 137 0.37 12.84 13.80
CA ASN A 137 1.37 13.78 14.33
C ASN A 137 2.41 13.13 15.28
N ARG A 138 2.17 11.90 15.74
CA ARG A 138 3.07 11.14 16.61
C ARG A 138 3.87 10.10 15.81
N GLY A 139 3.72 10.06 14.49
CA GLY A 139 4.36 9.07 13.62
C GLY A 139 3.72 7.68 13.68
N VAL A 140 2.51 7.58 14.23
CA VAL A 140 1.74 6.33 14.32
C VAL A 140 0.83 6.23 13.10
N PRO A 141 0.68 5.05 12.46
CA PRO A 141 -0.22 4.89 11.32
C PRO A 141 -1.65 5.26 11.69
N SER A 142 -2.21 6.22 10.96
CA SER A 142 -3.54 6.77 11.23
C SER A 142 -4.67 5.84 10.79
N VAL A 143 -4.34 4.86 9.96
CA VAL A 143 -5.23 3.81 9.45
C VAL A 143 -4.48 2.47 9.38
N SER A 144 -5.22 1.37 9.47
CA SER A 144 -4.66 0.04 9.28
C SER A 144 -4.63 -0.30 7.79
N ILE A 145 -3.43 -0.45 7.25
CA ILE A 145 -3.18 -0.80 5.84
C ILE A 145 -2.45 -2.14 5.77
N GLY A 146 -3.08 -3.13 5.16
CA GLY A 146 -2.41 -4.32 4.68
C GLY A 146 -1.81 -4.03 3.30
N PHE A 147 -0.58 -4.46 3.04
CA PHE A 147 0.06 -4.19 1.76
C PHE A 147 0.80 -5.40 1.20
N ILE A 148 0.94 -5.37 -0.11
CA ILE A 148 1.81 -6.23 -0.91
C ILE A 148 2.63 -5.33 -1.84
N ALA A 149 3.87 -5.70 -2.11
CA ALA A 149 4.74 -4.95 -3.00
C ALA A 149 5.39 -5.85 -4.04
N TYR A 150 5.43 -5.36 -5.27
CA TYR A 150 6.06 -5.98 -6.43
C TYR A 150 7.14 -5.06 -6.98
N HIS A 151 8.23 -5.65 -7.45
CA HIS A 151 9.20 -4.98 -8.32
C HIS A 151 9.04 -5.61 -9.70
N LYS A 152 8.52 -4.83 -10.66
CA LYS A 152 7.91 -5.32 -11.90
C LYS A 152 6.82 -6.33 -11.54
N GLU A 153 6.91 -7.55 -12.06
CA GLU A 153 5.96 -8.64 -11.77
C GLU A 153 6.39 -9.52 -10.58
N VAL A 154 7.55 -9.27 -9.97
CA VAL A 154 8.10 -10.13 -8.92
C VAL A 154 7.64 -9.66 -7.54
N PRO A 155 6.95 -10.51 -6.75
CA PRO A 155 6.55 -10.16 -5.40
C PRO A 155 7.78 -10.07 -4.48
N VAL A 156 7.94 -8.90 -3.84
CA VAL A 156 9.02 -8.62 -2.90
C VAL A 156 8.63 -8.95 -1.46
N VAL A 157 7.33 -8.87 -1.14
CA VAL A 157 6.79 -9.20 0.17
C VAL A 157 5.38 -9.76 0.02
N ASP A 158 5.00 -10.71 0.88
CA ASP A 158 3.60 -11.16 1.00
C ASP A 158 2.76 -10.11 1.75
N TYR A 159 1.46 -10.38 1.98
CA TYR A 159 0.61 -9.47 2.75
C TYR A 159 1.17 -9.17 4.16
N ARG A 160 1.58 -7.92 4.39
CA ARG A 160 2.06 -7.39 5.67
C ARG A 160 1.33 -6.13 6.06
N TYR A 161 1.41 -5.72 7.33
CA TYR A 161 0.88 -4.42 7.75
C TYR A 161 1.93 -3.33 7.51
N LEU A 162 1.51 -2.22 6.88
CA LEU A 162 2.35 -1.05 6.67
C LEU A 162 2.22 -0.10 7.87
N THR A 163 2.99 -0.36 8.93
CA THR A 163 2.84 0.33 10.21
C THR A 163 3.79 1.52 10.41
N GLU A 164 4.79 1.68 9.55
CA GLU A 164 5.81 2.71 9.68
C GLU A 164 6.46 2.95 8.32
N ALA A 165 7.27 4.01 8.24
CA ALA A 165 8.12 4.24 7.08
C ALA A 165 9.06 3.04 6.87
N THR A 166 9.07 2.48 5.66
CA THR A 166 9.88 1.32 5.33
C THR A 166 10.69 1.53 4.05
N ARG A 167 11.87 0.94 4.00
CA ARG A 167 12.82 1.08 2.89
C ARG A 167 12.89 -0.21 2.09
N LEU A 168 12.68 -0.07 0.78
CA LEU A 168 12.78 -1.11 -0.23
C LEU A 168 14.03 -0.86 -1.06
N HIS A 169 14.98 -1.79 -1.02
CA HIS A 169 16.11 -1.83 -1.96
C HIS A 169 15.66 -2.45 -3.27
N LEU A 170 15.98 -1.80 -4.37
CA LEU A 170 15.57 -2.18 -5.71
C LEU A 170 16.79 -2.68 -6.50
N ASP A 171 16.70 -3.93 -6.95
CA ASP A 171 17.65 -4.52 -7.89
C ASP A 171 17.02 -4.53 -9.29
N TRP A 172 17.46 -3.58 -10.13
CA TRP A 172 16.89 -3.35 -11.47
C TRP A 172 17.35 -4.37 -12.51
N ASP A 173 18.48 -5.01 -12.26
CA ASP A 173 19.04 -6.06 -13.10
C ASP A 173 18.31 -7.38 -12.83
N ASP A 174 18.04 -7.67 -11.55
CA ASP A 174 17.25 -8.82 -11.13
C ASP A 174 16.29 -8.49 -9.97
N PRO A 175 14.99 -8.24 -10.27
CA PRO A 175 13.97 -7.92 -9.28
C PRO A 175 13.79 -8.96 -8.16
N TRP A 176 14.26 -10.19 -8.33
CA TRP A 176 14.22 -11.23 -7.29
C TRP A 176 15.05 -10.87 -6.06
N TYR A 177 16.11 -10.07 -6.24
CA TYR A 177 17.01 -9.62 -5.17
C TYR A 177 16.55 -8.33 -4.48
N SER A 178 15.49 -7.68 -4.98
CA SER A 178 14.84 -6.58 -4.28
C SER A 178 14.33 -7.03 -2.91
N LYS A 179 14.48 -6.17 -1.90
CA LYS A 179 14.15 -6.53 -0.51
C LYS A 179 13.91 -5.32 0.38
N PHE A 180 13.03 -5.49 1.36
CA PHE A 180 12.90 -4.54 2.46
C PHE A 180 14.08 -4.65 3.44
N GLU A 181 14.53 -3.52 3.98
CA GLU A 181 15.54 -3.49 5.04
C GLU A 181 15.04 -4.18 6.32
N LYS A 182 13.77 -3.94 6.65
CA LYS A 182 13.15 -4.48 7.86
C LYS A 182 13.01 -6.00 7.75
N LYS A 183 13.63 -6.73 8.68
CA LYS A 183 13.58 -8.20 8.73
C LYS A 183 12.15 -8.76 8.74
N ALA A 184 11.22 -8.08 9.40
CA ALA A 184 9.80 -8.48 9.48
C ALA A 184 9.04 -8.41 8.14
N LEU A 185 9.58 -7.66 7.16
CA LEU A 185 9.00 -7.48 5.83
C LEU A 185 9.77 -8.28 4.75
N LYS A 186 10.67 -9.17 5.16
CA LYS A 186 11.32 -10.08 4.20
C LYS A 186 10.32 -11.12 3.72
N ARG A 187 10.40 -11.44 2.42
CA ARG A 187 9.71 -12.59 1.82
C ARG A 187 10.10 -13.86 2.57
N TRP A 188 9.13 -14.72 2.82
CA TRP A 188 9.40 -15.98 3.53
C TRP A 188 10.27 -16.93 2.70
N GLN A 189 10.07 -16.98 1.38
CA GLN A 189 10.90 -17.75 0.44
C GLN A 189 11.97 -16.86 -0.20
N GLN A 190 13.15 -16.75 0.41
CA GLN A 190 14.26 -15.96 -0.18
C GLN A 190 15.11 -16.75 -1.17
N SER A 191 15.14 -18.07 -1.07
CA SER A 191 15.81 -18.95 -2.02
C SER A 191 14.86 -19.31 -3.17
N GLY A 192 15.33 -19.19 -4.41
CA GLY A 192 14.70 -19.90 -5.52
C GLY A 192 14.55 -21.38 -5.14
N LEU A 193 13.46 -22.02 -5.59
CA LEU A 193 13.24 -23.45 -5.39
C LEU A 193 14.52 -24.21 -5.75
N MET A 194 15.23 -24.71 -4.73
CA MET A 194 16.23 -25.77 -4.92
C MET A 194 15.43 -27.04 -5.20
N THR A 195 14.93 -27.17 -6.43
CA THR A 195 14.30 -28.39 -6.90
C THR A 195 15.41 -29.42 -7.04
N PHE A 196 15.58 -30.27 -6.03
CA PHE A 196 16.40 -31.46 -6.18
C PHE A 196 15.64 -32.43 -7.09
N LEU A 197 15.96 -32.41 -8.39
CA LEU A 197 15.55 -33.46 -9.32
C LEU A 197 16.44 -34.67 -9.02
N TYR A 198 15.91 -35.69 -8.35
CA TYR A 198 16.51 -37.02 -8.41
C TYR A 198 16.18 -37.60 -9.79
N ILE A 199 17.22 -37.82 -10.61
CA ILE A 199 17.16 -38.68 -11.80
C ILE A 199 17.52 -40.09 -11.37
#